data_AF-A0A969XLW8-F1
#
_entry.id   AF-A0A969XLW8-F1
#
_cell.length_a   1.000
_cell.length_b   1.000
_cell.length_c   1.000
_cell.angle_alpha   90.00
_cell.angle_beta   90.00
_cell.angle_gamma   90.00
#
_symmetry.space_group_name_H-M   'P 1'
#
loop_
_entity.id
_entity.type
_entity.pdbx_description
1 polymer ?
#
loop_
_entity_poly.entity_id
_entity_poly.type
_entity_poly.pdbx_seq_one_letter_code
_entity_poly.pdbx_strand_id
1 'polypeptide(L)'
;TETGLSSLLIGEADGVEQLLQPTEVPGLYLLPCGTRPPNPAELLASPRMAEVLDELCALADVVLLDSPPLLAVADPGILAALATGTIMVAEAGSTSIEVCAQALDILERADAKPLGMVLNRVQTKGRGGYGYGYGYGYGPYHYAYRYTDDAANGNGHRPSGNWIERTFRTGRRKVREHDDA
;
A
#
# COMPACT_ATOMS: atom_id res chain seq x y z
N THR A 1 -17.73 -15.92 9.59
CA THR A 1 -16.95 -17.05 10.12
C THR A 1 -16.59 -16.71 11.55
N GLU A 2 -16.81 -17.64 12.49
CA GLU A 2 -16.55 -17.37 13.92
C GLU A 2 -15.05 -17.41 14.25
N THR A 3 -14.27 -18.19 13.49
CA THR A 3 -12.82 -18.33 13.61
C THR A 3 -12.06 -17.62 12.49
N GLY A 4 -10.87 -17.10 12.81
CA GLY A 4 -10.02 -16.36 11.88
C GLY A 4 -8.81 -15.73 12.57
N LEU A 5 -8.31 -14.62 12.03
CA LEU A 5 -7.18 -13.88 12.59
C LEU A 5 -7.35 -13.61 14.09
N SER A 6 -8.53 -13.16 14.53
CA SER A 6 -8.77 -12.89 15.94
C SER A 6 -8.56 -14.10 16.84
N SER A 7 -8.96 -15.30 16.41
CA SER A 7 -8.73 -16.56 17.15
C SER A 7 -7.25 -16.87 17.33
N LEU A 8 -6.40 -16.56 16.34
CA LEU A 8 -4.95 -16.73 16.45
C LEU A 8 -4.34 -15.74 17.45
N LEU A 9 -4.82 -14.49 17.44
CA LEU A 9 -4.30 -13.42 18.27
C LEU A 9 -4.68 -13.57 19.75
N ILE A 10 -5.80 -14.24 20.05
CA ILE A 10 -6.23 -14.53 21.43
C ILE A 10 -5.82 -15.94 21.90
N GLY A 11 -5.11 -16.71 21.07
CA GLY A 11 -4.59 -18.04 21.42
C GLY A 11 -5.62 -19.17 21.41
N GLU A 12 -6.75 -18.99 20.72
CA GLU A 12 -7.75 -20.04 20.50
C GLU A 12 -7.40 -20.97 19.34
N ALA A 13 -6.39 -20.63 18.55
CA ALA A 13 -5.90 -21.45 17.44
C ALA A 13 -4.36 -21.51 17.45
N ASP A 14 -3.82 -22.71 17.21
CA ASP A 14 -2.39 -23.00 17.35
C ASP A 14 -1.55 -22.51 16.16
N GLY A 15 -2.12 -22.41 14.95
CA GLY A 15 -1.39 -21.99 13.76
C GLY A 15 -2.27 -21.61 12.58
N VAL A 16 -1.69 -20.87 11.64
CA VAL A 16 -2.43 -20.26 10.51
C VAL A 16 -3.01 -21.29 9.53
N GLU A 17 -2.34 -22.42 9.33
CA GLU A 17 -2.70 -23.43 8.30
C GLU A 17 -4.13 -23.93 8.43
N GLN A 18 -4.60 -24.12 9.66
CA GLN A 18 -5.93 -24.67 9.95
C GLN A 18 -7.07 -23.69 9.66
N LEU A 19 -6.73 -22.40 9.53
CA LEU A 19 -7.69 -21.31 9.33
C LEU A 19 -7.63 -20.70 7.92
N LEU A 20 -6.65 -21.10 7.10
CA LEU A 20 -6.55 -20.69 5.71
C LEU A 20 -7.64 -21.38 4.88
N GLN A 21 -8.50 -20.58 4.26
CA GLN A 21 -9.59 -21.08 3.43
C GLN A 21 -9.20 -20.98 1.95
N PRO A 22 -9.23 -22.08 1.18
CA PRO A 22 -9.01 -21.99 -0.26
C PRO A 22 -10.13 -21.17 -0.91
N THR A 23 -9.79 -20.39 -1.92
CA THR A 23 -10.77 -19.68 -2.75
C THR A 23 -11.02 -20.43 -4.06
N GLU A 24 -11.95 -19.93 -4.88
CA GLU A 24 -12.17 -20.45 -6.24
C GLU A 24 -10.97 -20.18 -7.18
N VAL A 25 -10.07 -19.27 -6.79
CA VAL A 25 -8.86 -18.94 -7.54
C VAL A 25 -7.71 -19.83 -7.07
N PRO A 26 -7.11 -20.66 -7.94
CA PRO A 26 -5.97 -21.50 -7.57
C PRO A 26 -4.80 -20.68 -7.04
N GLY A 27 -4.24 -21.12 -5.91
CA GLY A 27 -3.12 -20.44 -5.26
C GLY A 27 -3.50 -19.20 -4.43
N LEU A 28 -4.79 -18.87 -4.32
CA LEU A 28 -5.28 -17.81 -3.45
C LEU A 28 -6.04 -18.41 -2.26
N TYR A 29 -5.57 -18.05 -1.07
CA TYR A 29 -6.15 -18.45 0.20
C TYR A 29 -6.58 -17.21 1.00
N LEU A 30 -7.62 -17.35 1.81
CA LEU A 30 -8.17 -16.31 2.65
C LEU A 30 -8.05 -16.71 4.13
N LEU A 31 -7.39 -15.88 4.93
CA LEU A 31 -7.54 -15.87 6.37
C LEU A 31 -8.61 -14.84 6.74
N PRO A 32 -9.83 -15.24 7.15
CA PRO A 32 -10.86 -14.28 7.56
C PRO A 32 -10.47 -13.59 8.87
N CYS A 33 -11.10 -12.45 9.18
CA CYS A 33 -10.82 -11.73 10.43
C CYS A 33 -11.28 -12.48 11.69
N GLY A 34 -12.28 -13.36 11.58
CA GLY A 34 -12.91 -14.03 12.73
C GLY A 34 -13.87 -13.12 13.49
N THR A 35 -14.19 -13.50 14.72
CA THR A 35 -15.03 -12.67 15.61
C THR A 35 -14.33 -11.37 15.95
N ARG A 36 -15.00 -10.23 15.77
CA ARG A 36 -14.41 -8.91 16.04
C ARG A 36 -14.12 -8.76 17.54
N PRO A 37 -12.85 -8.59 17.95
CA PRO A 37 -12.50 -8.39 19.35
C PRO A 37 -12.87 -6.97 19.80
N PRO A 38 -13.02 -6.72 21.12
CA PRO A 38 -13.29 -5.38 21.64
C PRO A 38 -12.12 -4.41 21.43
N ASN A 39 -10.89 -4.91 21.33
CA ASN A 39 -9.62 -4.16 21.28
C ASN A 39 -8.72 -4.58 20.09
N PRO A 40 -9.15 -4.37 18.82
CA PRO A 40 -8.41 -4.84 17.65
C PRO A 40 -7.00 -4.25 17.55
N ALA A 41 -6.83 -2.95 17.78
CA ALA A 41 -5.54 -2.28 17.69
C ALA A 41 -4.47 -2.89 18.62
N GLU A 42 -4.85 -3.25 19.86
CA GLU A 42 -3.92 -3.87 20.81
C GLU A 42 -3.51 -5.27 20.36
N LEU A 43 -4.45 -6.04 19.83
CA LEU A 43 -4.16 -7.38 19.31
C LEU A 43 -3.27 -7.33 18.06
N LEU A 44 -3.50 -6.36 17.17
CA LEU A 44 -2.67 -6.14 15.99
C LEU A 44 -1.25 -5.67 16.34
N ALA A 45 -1.10 -4.90 17.42
CA ALA A 45 0.20 -4.47 17.93
C ALA A 45 0.92 -5.53 18.79
N SER A 46 0.32 -6.70 18.99
CA SER A 46 0.88 -7.75 19.84
C SER A 46 2.05 -8.48 19.16
N PRO A 47 2.97 -9.07 19.93
CA PRO A 47 4.00 -9.96 19.38
C PRO A 47 3.42 -11.13 18.59
N ARG A 48 2.25 -11.62 19.00
CA ARG A 48 1.55 -12.72 18.31
C ARG A 48 1.17 -12.36 16.88
N MET A 49 0.84 -11.11 16.59
CA MET A 49 0.56 -10.68 15.22
C MET A 49 1.80 -10.79 14.33
N ALA A 50 2.99 -10.46 14.85
CA ALA A 50 4.24 -10.62 14.10
C ALA A 50 4.54 -12.10 13.81
N GLU A 51 4.36 -12.99 14.80
CA GLU A 51 4.50 -14.44 14.61
C GLU A 51 3.54 -14.98 13.55
N VAL A 52 2.28 -14.56 13.58
CA VAL A 52 1.28 -14.94 12.57
C VAL A 52 1.70 -14.50 11.17
N LEU A 53 2.28 -13.30 11.01
CA LEU A 53 2.80 -12.85 9.72
C LEU A 53 4.00 -13.67 9.26
N ASP A 54 4.90 -14.04 10.17
CA ASP A 54 6.04 -14.91 9.84
C ASP A 54 5.58 -16.31 9.38
N GLU A 55 4.58 -16.89 10.07
CA GLU A 55 3.94 -18.14 9.66
C GLU A 55 3.32 -18.02 8.26
N LEU A 56 2.58 -16.94 7.97
CA LEU A 56 2.00 -16.69 6.65
C LEU A 56 3.07 -16.52 5.56
N CYS A 57 4.16 -15.80 5.86
CA CYS A 57 5.26 -15.59 4.91
C CYS A 57 6.05 -16.88 4.63
N ALA A 58 6.05 -17.85 5.54
CA ALA A 58 6.65 -19.15 5.31
C ALA A 58 5.83 -20.03 4.34
N LEU A 59 4.52 -19.76 4.21
CA LEU A 59 3.57 -20.55 3.42
C LEU A 59 3.20 -19.92 2.06
N ALA A 60 3.46 -18.62 1.88
CA ALA A 60 3.04 -17.88 0.70
C ALA A 60 4.16 -17.01 0.13
N ASP A 61 4.19 -16.89 -1.21
CA ASP A 61 5.11 -15.97 -1.90
C ASP A 61 4.74 -14.50 -1.64
N VAL A 62 3.46 -14.22 -1.42
CA VAL A 62 2.92 -12.87 -1.18
C VAL A 62 1.80 -12.95 -0.14
N VAL A 63 1.90 -12.12 0.89
CA VAL A 63 0.84 -11.92 1.89
C VAL A 63 0.21 -10.54 1.66
N LEU A 64 -1.10 -10.50 1.40
CA LEU A 64 -1.87 -9.27 1.27
C LEU A 64 -2.64 -9.00 2.56
N LEU A 65 -2.40 -7.84 3.16
CA LEU A 65 -3.12 -7.37 4.34
C LEU A 65 -4.17 -6.36 3.91
N ASP A 66 -5.45 -6.71 4.11
CA ASP A 66 -6.55 -5.77 3.97
C ASP A 66 -6.76 -5.00 5.27
N SER A 67 -7.10 -3.72 5.17
CA SER A 67 -7.18 -2.82 6.32
C SER A 67 -8.39 -1.89 6.21
N PRO A 68 -8.98 -1.45 7.33
CA PRO A 68 -10.00 -0.39 7.31
C PRO A 68 -9.43 0.94 6.79
N PRO A 69 -10.27 1.98 6.56
CA PRO A 69 -9.78 3.29 6.11
C PRO A 69 -8.77 3.90 7.08
N LEU A 70 -7.59 4.30 6.59
CA LEU A 70 -6.45 4.77 7.39
C LEU A 70 -6.79 5.93 8.34
N LEU A 71 -7.64 6.86 7.91
CA LEU A 71 -7.99 8.04 8.73
C LEU A 71 -9.10 7.75 9.76
N ALA A 72 -9.75 6.58 9.72
CA ALA A 72 -10.89 6.28 10.57
C ALA A 72 -10.49 5.64 11.91
N VAL A 73 -9.44 4.83 11.92
CA VAL A 73 -9.01 4.00 13.06
C VAL A 73 -7.50 3.76 13.03
N ALA A 74 -6.92 3.30 14.15
CA ALA A 74 -5.48 3.09 14.27
C ALA A 74 -4.96 1.85 13.53
N ASP A 75 -5.80 0.83 13.36
CA ASP A 75 -5.45 -0.50 12.83
C ASP A 75 -4.58 -0.47 11.55
N PRO A 76 -4.89 0.34 10.52
CA PRO A 76 -4.14 0.33 9.26
C PRO A 76 -2.71 0.85 9.42
N GLY A 77 -2.47 1.80 10.33
CA GLY A 77 -1.13 2.29 10.61
C GLY A 77 -0.25 1.22 11.26
N ILE A 78 -0.83 0.44 12.18
CA ILE A 78 -0.16 -0.70 12.83
C ILE A 78 0.18 -1.77 11.80
N LEU A 79 -0.79 -2.16 10.97
CA LEU A 79 -0.58 -3.15 9.91
C LEU A 79 0.47 -2.67 8.88
N ALA A 80 0.44 -1.39 8.52
CA ALA A 80 1.38 -0.80 7.56
C ALA A 80 2.83 -0.80 8.08
N ALA A 81 3.03 -0.64 9.38
CA ALA A 81 4.36 -0.73 10.02
C ALA A 81 4.92 -2.17 9.99
N LEU A 82 4.05 -3.18 10.05
CA LEU A 82 4.44 -4.59 9.96
C LEU A 82 4.66 -5.05 8.50
N ALA A 83 4.07 -4.35 7.53
CA ALA A 83 4.16 -4.70 6.12
C ALA A 83 5.50 -4.28 5.50
N THR A 84 5.98 -5.07 4.51
CA THR A 84 7.18 -4.70 3.73
C THR A 84 6.93 -3.51 2.80
N GLY A 85 5.67 -3.24 2.46
CA GLY A 85 5.25 -2.06 1.74
C GLY A 85 3.73 -1.88 1.75
N THR A 86 3.29 -0.64 1.54
CA THR A 86 1.89 -0.24 1.63
C THR A 86 1.45 0.43 0.33
N ILE A 87 0.28 0.05 -0.17
CA ILE A 87 -0.36 0.71 -1.32
C ILE A 87 -1.58 1.45 -0.80
N MET A 88 -1.64 2.76 -1.03
CA MET A 88 -2.82 3.54 -0.71
C MET A 88 -3.86 3.42 -1.82
N VAL A 89 -5.14 3.37 -1.45
CA VAL A 89 -6.25 3.38 -2.42
C VAL A 89 -7.10 4.62 -2.15
N ALA A 90 -7.26 5.46 -3.16
CA ALA A 90 -8.06 6.68 -3.10
C ALA A 90 -9.21 6.61 -4.11
N GLU A 91 -10.40 7.09 -3.75
CA GLU A 91 -11.55 7.12 -4.65
C GLU A 91 -11.54 8.42 -5.47
N ALA A 92 -11.57 8.29 -6.79
CA ALA A 92 -11.56 9.41 -7.72
C ALA A 92 -12.78 10.32 -7.53
N GLY A 93 -12.51 11.61 -7.32
CA GLY A 93 -13.55 12.64 -7.13
C GLY A 93 -14.16 12.66 -5.72
N SER A 94 -13.84 11.69 -4.86
CA SER A 94 -14.32 11.62 -3.47
C SER A 94 -13.21 11.90 -2.47
N THR A 95 -12.01 11.37 -2.69
CA THR A 95 -10.85 11.59 -1.81
C THR A 95 -10.07 12.83 -2.27
N SER A 96 -9.95 13.84 -1.41
CA SER A 96 -9.20 15.07 -1.73
C SER A 96 -7.68 14.87 -1.61
N ILE A 97 -6.91 15.77 -2.23
CA ILE A 97 -5.44 15.74 -2.17
C ILE A 97 -4.96 15.94 -0.72
N GLU A 98 -5.64 16.79 0.05
CA GLU A 98 -5.33 17.05 1.46
C GLU A 98 -5.53 15.80 2.31
N VAL A 99 -6.58 15.01 2.05
CA VAL A 99 -6.82 13.73 2.72
C VAL A 99 -5.71 12.73 2.38
N CYS A 100 -5.28 12.68 1.12
CA CYS A 100 -4.15 11.83 0.72
C CYS A 100 -2.82 12.28 1.37
N ALA A 101 -2.59 13.59 1.49
CA ALA A 101 -1.40 14.11 2.16
C ALA A 101 -1.40 13.75 3.66
N GLN A 102 -2.54 13.89 4.33
CA GLN A 102 -2.68 13.48 5.73
C GLN A 102 -2.48 11.97 5.90
N ALA A 103 -2.95 11.15 4.95
CA ALA A 103 -2.70 9.72 4.96
C ALA A 103 -1.20 9.40 4.88
N LEU A 104 -0.45 10.08 4.01
CA LEU A 104 1.00 9.93 3.91
C LEU A 104 1.70 10.31 5.22
N ASP A 105 1.33 11.43 5.83
CA ASP A 105 1.89 11.85 7.13
C ASP A 105 1.69 10.79 8.23
N ILE A 106 0.52 10.14 8.24
CA ILE A 106 0.23 9.06 9.21
C ILE A 106 1.13 7.85 8.94
N LEU A 107 1.28 7.43 7.67
CA LEU A 107 2.12 6.29 7.31
C LEU A 107 3.60 6.56 7.61
N GLU A 108 4.09 7.77 7.34
CA GLU A 108 5.47 8.18 7.66
C GLU A 108 5.73 8.13 9.17
N ARG A 109 4.79 8.61 9.99
CA ARG A 109 4.91 8.56 11.47
C ARG A 109 4.84 7.14 12.02
N ALA A 110 4.18 6.23 11.31
CA ALA A 110 4.10 4.82 11.66
C ALA A 110 5.32 4.00 11.18
N ASP A 111 6.32 4.64 10.56
CA ASP A 111 7.47 3.97 9.93
C ASP A 111 7.08 2.96 8.84
N ALA A 112 5.91 3.20 8.21
CA ALA A 112 5.46 2.40 7.08
C ALA A 112 6.18 2.80 5.79
N LYS A 113 6.09 1.95 4.77
CA LYS A 113 6.75 2.15 3.45
C LYS A 113 5.71 2.29 2.33
N PRO A 114 5.17 3.50 2.06
CA PRO A 114 4.29 3.72 0.92
C PRO A 114 5.01 3.42 -0.39
N LEU A 115 4.52 2.42 -1.14
CA LEU A 115 5.06 2.05 -2.46
C LEU A 115 4.44 2.89 -3.58
N GLY A 116 3.23 3.40 -3.36
CA GLY A 116 2.47 4.17 -4.33
C GLY A 116 0.99 4.27 -3.97
N MET A 117 0.21 4.80 -4.90
CA MET A 117 -1.23 5.00 -4.75
C MET A 117 -1.99 4.50 -5.98
N VAL A 118 -3.14 3.86 -5.73
CA VAL A 118 -4.13 3.46 -6.72
C VAL A 118 -5.30 4.43 -6.67
N LEU A 119 -5.57 5.10 -7.78
CA LEU A 119 -6.79 5.89 -7.95
C LEU A 119 -7.91 4.98 -8.48
N ASN A 120 -8.89 4.69 -7.62
CA ASN A 120 -9.99 3.78 -7.92
C ASN A 120 -11.26 4.55 -8.35
N ARG A 121 -12.18 3.86 -9.02
CA ARG A 121 -13.49 4.38 -9.47
C ARG A 121 -13.39 5.63 -10.37
N VAL A 122 -12.31 5.74 -11.15
CA VAL A 122 -12.14 6.80 -12.14
C VAL A 122 -13.27 6.72 -13.16
N GLN A 123 -14.11 7.75 -13.22
CA GLN A 123 -15.12 7.87 -14.26
C GLN A 123 -14.44 8.25 -15.59
N THR A 124 -14.22 7.26 -16.44
CA THR A 124 -13.89 7.49 -17.84
C THR A 124 -15.18 7.87 -18.54
N LYS A 125 -15.48 9.17 -18.66
CA LYS A 125 -16.61 9.60 -19.49
C LYS A 125 -16.44 8.98 -20.88
N GLY A 126 -17.44 8.21 -21.31
CA GLY A 126 -17.39 7.39 -22.51
C GLY A 126 -16.83 8.13 -23.72
N ARG A 127 -15.63 7.74 -24.13
CA ARG A 127 -15.21 7.72 -25.52
C ARG A 127 -14.48 6.40 -25.70
N GLY A 128 -15.19 5.43 -26.29
CA GLY A 128 -14.51 4.38 -27.02
C GLY A 128 -13.57 5.06 -28.02
N GLY A 129 -12.28 4.75 -27.96
CA GLY A 129 -11.30 5.33 -28.85
C GLY A 129 -9.95 5.51 -28.18
N TYR A 130 -9.03 4.60 -28.53
CA TYR A 130 -7.61 4.94 -28.69
C TYR A 130 -7.46 6.38 -29.20
N GLY A 131 -6.60 7.18 -28.58
CA GLY A 131 -6.32 8.53 -29.06
C GLY A 131 -5.32 9.30 -28.23
N TYR A 132 -4.04 9.14 -28.57
CA TYR A 132 -3.06 10.23 -28.45
C TYR A 132 -3.67 11.50 -29.07
N GLY A 133 -3.63 12.63 -28.35
CA GLY A 133 -4.24 13.87 -28.83
C GLY A 133 -3.58 15.10 -28.21
N TYR A 134 -2.46 15.51 -28.80
CA TYR A 134 -2.01 16.90 -28.79
C TYR A 134 -3.17 17.79 -29.28
N GLY A 135 -3.59 18.77 -28.49
CA GLY A 135 -4.70 19.65 -28.83
C GLY A 135 -4.54 21.02 -28.20
N TYR A 136 -3.87 21.92 -28.91
CA TYR A 136 -3.91 23.37 -28.69
C TYR A 136 -5.37 23.85 -28.65
N GLY A 137 -5.73 24.61 -27.61
CA GLY A 137 -7.04 25.24 -27.47
C GLY A 137 -6.93 26.53 -26.68
N TYR A 138 -6.84 27.65 -27.41
CA TYR A 138 -6.85 29.03 -26.93
C TYR A 138 -8.19 29.39 -26.25
N GLY A 139 -8.14 30.16 -25.14
CA GLY A 139 -9.22 31.04 -24.69
C GLY A 139 -9.43 31.11 -23.17
N PRO A 140 -9.82 32.27 -22.61
CA PRO A 140 -8.92 33.05 -21.76
C PRO A 140 -9.48 33.23 -20.34
N TYR A 141 -8.73 32.84 -19.31
CA TYR A 141 -8.98 33.32 -17.95
C TYR A 141 -7.68 33.72 -17.27
N HIS A 142 -7.64 35.01 -16.96
CA HIS A 142 -6.56 35.72 -16.31
C HIS A 142 -6.34 35.18 -14.89
N TYR A 143 -5.18 34.58 -14.64
CA TYR A 143 -4.57 34.60 -13.31
C TYR A 143 -3.27 35.39 -13.42
N ALA A 144 -3.29 36.61 -12.88
CA ALA A 144 -2.11 37.44 -12.76
C ALA A 144 -1.20 36.84 -11.68
N TYR A 145 -0.28 35.95 -12.07
CA TYR A 145 0.92 35.72 -11.29
C TYR A 145 1.84 36.92 -11.47
N ARG A 146 1.91 37.76 -10.43
CA ARG A 146 2.95 38.77 -10.31
C ARG A 146 4.24 38.05 -9.95
N TYR A 147 5.02 37.66 -10.95
CA TYR A 147 6.45 37.49 -10.77
C TYR A 147 7.05 38.87 -10.54
N THR A 148 7.61 39.10 -9.35
CA THR A 148 8.68 40.08 -9.21
C THR A 148 9.90 39.48 -9.89
N ASP A 149 10.23 40.05 -11.03
CA ASP A 149 11.46 39.77 -11.78
C ASP A 149 12.63 40.36 -10.98
N ASP A 150 13.28 39.52 -10.17
CA ASP A 150 14.65 39.76 -9.72
C ASP A 150 15.52 38.63 -10.28
N ALA A 151 15.90 38.81 -11.54
CA ALA A 151 16.96 38.03 -12.16
C ALA A 151 18.31 38.46 -11.56
N ALA A 152 18.85 37.65 -10.64
CA ALA A 152 20.28 37.58 -10.42
C ALA A 152 20.71 36.23 -9.81
N ASN A 153 21.33 35.41 -10.67
CA ASN A 153 22.43 34.49 -10.34
C ASN A 153 22.12 33.22 -9.51
N GLY A 154 22.25 32.04 -10.13
CA GLY A 154 22.32 30.78 -9.36
C GLY A 154 22.21 29.50 -10.20
N ASN A 155 23.35 28.89 -10.46
CA ASN A 155 23.55 27.55 -11.02
C ASN A 155 22.83 26.46 -10.17
N GLY A 156 22.12 25.49 -10.77
CA GLY A 156 21.52 24.40 -9.96
C GLY A 156 20.65 23.38 -10.69
N HIS A 157 21.28 22.27 -11.09
CA HIS A 157 20.77 20.89 -11.19
C HIS A 157 19.26 20.63 -11.39
N ARG A 158 18.91 20.07 -12.55
CA ARG A 158 17.69 19.25 -12.74
C ARG A 158 17.97 17.83 -12.21
N PRO A 159 17.22 17.29 -11.23
CA PRO A 159 17.32 15.88 -10.92
C PRO A 159 16.60 15.08 -12.03
N SER A 160 17.37 14.58 -12.99
CA SER A 160 16.95 13.48 -13.86
C SER A 160 17.11 12.17 -13.10
N GLY A 161 16.00 11.54 -12.72
CA GLY A 161 16.03 10.22 -12.10
C GLY A 161 14.66 9.56 -12.15
N ASN A 162 14.54 8.54 -13.00
CA ASN A 162 13.34 7.70 -13.10
C ASN A 162 13.26 6.81 -11.85
N TRP A 163 12.45 7.21 -10.87
CA TRP A 163 12.32 6.53 -9.57
C TRP A 163 11.82 5.09 -9.69
N ILE A 164 11.07 4.79 -10.76
CA ILE A 164 10.52 3.47 -11.06
C ILE A 164 11.63 2.44 -11.27
N GLU A 165 12.78 2.81 -11.83
CA GLU A 165 13.89 1.87 -12.06
C GLU A 165 14.65 1.50 -10.78
N ARG A 166 14.55 2.30 -9.72
CA ARG A 166 15.25 2.07 -8.44
C ARG A 166 14.56 1.02 -7.57
N THR A 167 13.23 0.92 -7.66
CA THR A 167 12.44 0.04 -6.76
C THR A 167 12.48 -1.43 -7.19
N PHE A 168 12.69 -1.71 -8.48
CA PHE A 168 12.59 -3.08 -9.02
C PHE A 168 13.94 -3.82 -9.20
N ARG A 169 15.07 -3.28 -8.71
CA ARG A 169 16.41 -3.84 -9.02
C ARG A 169 17.19 -4.47 -7.87
N THR A 170 16.58 -4.80 -6.74
CA THR A 170 17.27 -5.54 -5.66
C THR A 170 16.48 -6.76 -5.24
N GLY A 171 16.90 -7.94 -5.73
CA GLY A 171 16.32 -9.21 -5.30
C GLY A 171 16.73 -10.50 -6.05
N ARG A 172 17.83 -10.55 -6.82
CA ARG A 172 18.40 -11.86 -7.23
C ARG A 172 19.44 -12.29 -6.21
N ARG A 173 19.03 -13.16 -5.28
CA ARG A 173 19.96 -13.91 -4.42
C ARG A 173 20.68 -14.94 -5.30
N LYS A 174 22.01 -14.85 -5.36
CA LYS A 174 22.89 -15.84 -6.00
C LYS A 174 22.78 -17.14 -5.20
N VAL A 175 22.28 -18.21 -5.82
CA VAL A 175 22.46 -19.58 -5.32
C VAL A 175 23.95 -19.89 -5.42
N ARG A 176 24.58 -20.27 -4.30
CA ARG A 176 25.93 -20.86 -4.30
C ARG A 176 25.74 -22.34 -4.63
N GLU A 177 26.29 -22.76 -5.76
CA GLU A 177 26.46 -24.18 -6.08
C GLU A 177 27.43 -24.81 -5.06
N HIS A 178 27.01 -25.95 -4.51
CA HIS A 178 27.84 -26.83 -3.71
C HIS A 178 28.34 -27.91 -4.69
N ASP A 179 29.59 -27.82 -5.10
CA ASP A 179 30.26 -28.90 -5.84
C ASP A 179 30.76 -29.92 -4.82
N ASP A 180 30.17 -31.11 -4.85
CA ASP A 180 30.70 -32.31 -4.21
C ASP A 180 31.72 -32.98 -5.16
N ALA A 181 32.97 -33.07 -4.71
CA ALA A 181 33.94 -34.12 -5.04
C ALA A 181 35.04 -34.17 -3.98
#